data_AF-A0A5C1A4A2-F1
#
_entry.id   AF-A0A5C1A4A2-F1
#
_cell.length_a   1.000
_cell.length_b   1.000
_cell.length_c   1.000
_cell.angle_alpha   90.00
_cell.angle_beta   90.00
_cell.angle_gamma   90.00
#
_symmetry.space_group_name_H-M   'P 1'
#
loop_
_entity.id
_entity.type
_entity.pdbx_description
1 polymer ?
#
loop_
_entity_poly.entity_id
_entity_poly.type
_entity_poly.pdbx_seq_one_letter_code
_entity_poly.pdbx_strand_id
1 'polypeptide(L)'
;MNAAAGRVPCGHCGAKVAIPAGHSRAKIRCEACGYYADVPPELRSAEAAPPPDDLPVITPAPPAEDTPRPRNRSAEPPPVERSPRKTKKPTAKARPNPDPADPRPQFEMSDDAPRGPNLLEGTQDEDDDKPYAVPGDGTKACPECNCRVPLDATMCVHCGVDFQSRRKPKKAFQPIDQAWEPRMSLQTRLKILAGLQVVNLLLMLLISNAGSFAGGVLSLLFQGGLQAFLLGSYEKLLVKRTAKGQATLTVQWRIAFVPVAPIKVDWKKSHAIGPIATYTPGLVEWFTFIYLLFLFVLPGVLFYFYVIHPVRFQIVLCDNYGSTDQVIFRTTSQEQADEVCSVTSTATGLQYRPVM
;
A
#
# COMPACT_ATOMS: atom_id res chain seq x y z
N MET A 1 34.78 41.55 18.33
CA MET A 1 33.44 41.39 18.96
C MET A 1 32.78 40.19 18.29
N ASN A 2 32.63 39.08 19.00
CA ASN A 2 31.99 37.87 18.45
C ASN A 2 30.48 38.11 18.38
N ALA A 3 29.93 38.29 17.17
CA ALA A 3 28.49 38.38 16.98
C ALA A 3 27.82 37.13 17.54
N ALA A 4 26.82 37.30 18.41
CA ALA A 4 26.13 36.19 19.05
C ALA A 4 25.40 35.34 17.98
N ALA A 5 25.84 34.10 17.81
CA ALA A 5 25.18 33.15 16.91
C ALA A 5 23.77 32.83 17.42
N GLY A 6 22.76 33.02 16.56
CA GLY A 6 21.37 32.66 16.87
C GLY A 6 21.23 31.16 17.15
N ARG A 7 20.33 30.80 18.07
CA ARG A 7 19.98 29.40 18.37
C ARG A 7 18.49 29.17 18.16
N VAL A 8 18.13 28.02 17.61
CA VAL A 8 16.73 27.63 17.38
C VAL A 8 16.46 26.29 18.09
N PRO A 9 15.33 26.14 18.82
CA PRO A 9 14.99 24.87 19.44
C PRO A 9 14.58 23.83 18.38
N CYS A 10 15.08 22.61 18.51
CA CYS A 10 14.66 21.49 17.68
C CYS A 10 13.24 21.06 18.04
N GLY A 11 12.33 21.02 17.07
CA GLY A 11 10.93 20.59 17.28
C GLY A 11 10.74 19.12 17.66
N HIS A 12 11.78 18.29 17.55
CA HIS A 12 11.71 16.87 17.91
C HIS A 12 12.26 16.59 19.32
N CYS A 13 13.49 17.04 19.63
CA CYS A 13 14.16 16.72 20.90
C CYS A 13 14.31 17.92 21.86
N GLY A 14 13.89 19.12 21.46
CA GLY A 14 14.00 20.34 22.27
C GLY A 14 15.42 20.94 22.38
N ALA A 15 16.46 20.26 21.87
CA ALA A 15 17.82 20.77 21.92
C ALA A 15 17.98 22.10 21.15
N LYS A 16 18.76 23.05 21.69
CA LYS A 16 19.05 24.34 21.05
C LYS A 16 20.14 24.15 19.99
N VAL A 17 19.77 24.22 18.71
CA VAL A 17 20.68 24.09 17.57
C VAL A 17 21.34 25.46 17.29
N ALA A 18 22.67 25.51 17.27
CA ALA A 18 23.40 26.71 16.90
C ALA A 18 23.38 26.91 15.38
N ILE A 19 23.07 28.12 14.92
CA ILE A 19 23.10 28.46 13.50
C ILE A 19 24.50 28.98 13.15
N PRO A 20 25.23 28.35 12.22
CA PRO A 20 26.51 28.87 11.74
C PRO A 20 26.34 30.26 11.12
N ALA A 21 27.33 31.14 11.30
CA ALA A 21 27.32 32.45 10.63
C ALA A 21 27.23 32.26 9.10
N GLY A 22 26.31 32.96 8.44
CA GLY A 22 26.11 32.86 6.99
C GLY A 22 25.13 31.75 6.54
N HIS A 23 24.43 31.07 7.46
CA HIS A 23 23.48 30.02 7.07
C HIS A 23 22.20 30.61 6.45
N SER A 24 22.03 30.43 5.14
CA SER A 24 20.91 30.99 4.37
C SER A 24 19.72 30.03 4.17
N ARG A 25 19.88 28.74 4.50
CA ARG A 25 18.86 27.71 4.24
C ARG A 25 17.75 27.75 5.29
N ALA A 26 16.52 27.49 4.83
CA ALA A 26 15.34 27.43 5.71
C ALA A 26 15.36 26.31 6.75
N LYS A 27 16.24 25.32 6.59
CA LYS A 27 16.34 24.16 7.49
C LYS A 27 17.79 23.93 7.91
N ILE A 28 17.98 23.54 9.17
CA ILE A 28 19.26 23.12 9.74
C ILE A 28 19.11 21.76 10.43
N ARG A 29 20.12 20.90 10.30
CA ARG A 29 20.08 19.57 10.92
C ARG A 29 20.50 19.68 12.39
N CYS A 30 19.67 19.18 13.29
CA CYS A 30 19.99 19.11 14.72
C CYS A 30 21.12 18.09 14.94
N GLU A 31 22.19 18.50 15.62
CA GLU A 31 23.34 17.62 15.92
C GLU A 31 22.98 16.52 16.93
N ALA A 32 21.99 16.76 17.81
CA ALA A 32 21.61 15.80 18.84
C ALA A 32 20.74 14.64 18.30
N CYS A 33 19.77 14.90 17.42
CA CYS A 33 18.82 13.88 16.95
C CYS A 33 18.74 13.70 15.42
N GLY A 34 19.42 14.55 14.65
CA GLY A 34 19.40 14.48 13.19
C GLY A 34 18.13 15.02 12.50
N TYR A 35 17.12 15.46 13.26
CA TYR A 35 15.92 16.10 12.72
C TYR A 35 16.24 17.46 12.07
N TYR A 36 15.50 17.85 11.03
CA TYR A 36 15.66 19.16 10.39
C TYR A 36 14.79 20.20 11.08
N ALA A 37 15.41 21.11 11.83
CA ALA A 37 14.75 22.24 12.46
C ALA A 37 14.56 23.38 11.44
N ASP A 38 13.40 24.02 11.45
CA ASP A 38 13.11 25.18 10.61
C ASP A 38 13.76 26.44 11.21
N VAL A 39 14.58 27.13 10.41
CA VAL A 39 15.28 28.35 10.81
C VAL A 39 14.38 29.56 10.51
N PRO A 40 14.00 30.40 11.49
CA PRO A 40 13.19 31.60 11.27
C PRO A 40 13.85 32.55 10.25
N PRO A 41 13.09 33.24 9.40
CA PRO A 41 13.64 34.12 8.36
C PRO A 41 14.54 35.23 8.91
N GLU A 42 14.27 35.73 10.12
CA GLU A 42 15.08 36.76 10.80
C GLU A 42 16.50 36.30 11.16
N LEU A 43 16.69 34.98 11.32
CA LEU A 43 17.99 34.38 11.64
C LEU A 43 18.72 33.84 10.41
N ARG A 44 18.12 33.94 9.22
CA ARG A 44 18.78 33.60 7.96
C ARG A 44 19.58 34.82 7.54
N SER A 45 20.88 34.64 7.33
CA SER A 45 21.70 35.73 6.80
C SER A 45 21.13 36.16 5.45
N ALA A 46 20.75 37.45 5.35
CA ALA A 46 20.20 38.07 4.14
C ALA A 46 21.22 38.12 2.99
N GLU A 47 22.48 37.81 3.28
CA GLU A 47 23.58 37.69 2.33
C GLU A 47 23.51 36.34 1.61
N ALA A 48 22.43 36.13 0.87
CA ALA A 48 22.39 35.12 -0.16
C ALA A 48 23.41 35.54 -1.22
N ALA A 49 24.46 34.73 -1.41
CA ALA A 49 25.29 34.85 -2.60
C ALA A 49 24.36 34.91 -3.83
N PRO A 50 24.55 35.88 -4.75
CA PRO A 50 23.74 35.95 -5.96
C PRO A 50 23.76 34.57 -6.63
N PRO A 51 22.61 34.10 -7.15
CA PRO A 51 22.58 32.85 -7.91
C PRO A 51 23.65 32.96 -9.00
N PRO A 52 24.43 31.89 -9.27
CA PRO A 52 25.39 31.92 -10.36
C PRO A 52 24.64 32.19 -11.67
N ASP A 53 24.76 33.42 -12.16
CA ASP A 53 24.53 33.77 -13.55
C ASP A 53 25.47 32.89 -14.39
N ASP A 54 24.98 32.36 -15.51
CA ASP A 54 25.68 31.44 -16.44
C ASP A 54 25.45 29.93 -16.26
N LEU A 55 24.19 29.52 -16.09
CA LEU A 55 23.77 28.26 -16.73
C LEU A 55 23.02 28.59 -18.04
N PRO A 56 23.49 28.09 -19.20
CA PRO A 56 22.85 28.38 -20.47
C PRO A 56 21.39 27.92 -20.44
N VAL A 57 20.49 28.85 -20.73
CA VAL A 57 19.08 28.58 -20.97
C VAL A 57 19.00 27.59 -22.11
N ILE A 58 18.69 26.33 -21.80
CA ILE A 58 18.36 25.32 -22.80
C ILE A 58 17.01 25.74 -23.37
N THR A 59 17.06 26.45 -24.50
CA THR A 59 15.87 26.79 -25.28
C THR A 59 15.23 25.47 -25.72
N PRO A 60 13.96 25.20 -25.38
CA PRO A 60 13.28 24.01 -25.85
C PRO A 60 13.25 24.04 -27.38
N ALA A 61 13.71 22.95 -28.00
CA ALA A 61 13.65 22.77 -29.44
C ALA A 61 12.20 22.95 -29.94
N PRO A 62 12.00 23.63 -31.09
CA PRO A 62 10.68 23.81 -31.67
C PRO A 62 10.01 22.45 -31.92
N PRO A 63 8.68 22.36 -31.72
CA PRO A 63 7.93 21.14 -31.96
C PRO A 63 8.09 20.75 -33.44
N ALA A 64 8.52 19.51 -33.68
CA ALA A 64 8.65 18.96 -35.01
C ALA A 64 7.27 18.97 -35.71
N GLU A 65 7.24 19.51 -36.93
CA GLU A 65 6.08 19.49 -37.81
C GLU A 65 5.56 18.06 -38.00
N ASP A 66 4.27 17.89 -37.71
CA ASP A 66 3.49 16.69 -37.99
C ASP A 66 3.45 16.45 -39.51
N THR A 67 4.27 15.52 -39.97
CA THR A 67 4.09 14.94 -41.30
C THR A 67 2.91 13.97 -41.26
N PRO A 68 1.92 14.09 -42.18
CA PRO A 68 0.76 13.22 -42.21
C PRO A 68 1.18 11.80 -42.56
N ARG A 69 1.13 10.91 -41.56
CA ARG A 69 1.47 9.50 -41.71
C ARG A 69 0.35 8.78 -42.47
N PRO A 70 0.64 8.04 -43.56
CA PRO A 70 -0.37 7.31 -44.30
C PRO A 70 -1.00 6.23 -43.43
N ARG A 71 -2.33 6.23 -43.41
CA ARG A 71 -3.21 5.34 -42.64
C ARG A 71 -3.11 3.93 -43.20
N ASN A 72 -2.16 3.13 -42.71
CA ASN A 72 -2.02 1.74 -43.11
C ASN A 72 -2.73 0.79 -42.12
N ARG A 73 -3.42 -0.15 -42.73
CA ARG A 73 -4.46 -1.05 -42.20
C ARG A 73 -3.91 -2.05 -41.17
N SER A 74 -4.79 -2.43 -40.26
CA SER A 74 -4.65 -3.43 -39.18
C SER A 74 -3.63 -4.55 -39.42
N ALA A 75 -2.59 -4.57 -38.58
CA ALA A 75 -1.89 -5.78 -38.17
C ALA A 75 -1.46 -5.59 -36.71
N GLU A 76 -1.83 -6.56 -35.86
CA GLU A 76 -1.49 -6.62 -34.45
C GLU A 76 0.05 -6.63 -34.28
N PRO A 77 0.65 -5.69 -33.53
CA PRO A 77 2.10 -5.62 -33.43
C PRO A 77 2.63 -6.78 -32.55
N PRO A 78 3.71 -7.46 -32.96
CA PRO A 78 4.37 -8.45 -32.13
C PRO A 78 4.90 -7.80 -30.83
N PRO A 79 5.04 -8.57 -29.75
CA PRO A 79 5.43 -8.06 -28.44
C PRO A 79 6.83 -7.47 -28.52
N VAL A 80 6.92 -6.14 -28.36
CA VAL A 80 8.20 -5.43 -28.32
C VAL A 80 8.96 -5.86 -27.07
N GLU A 81 10.00 -6.66 -27.29
CA GLU A 81 10.97 -7.06 -26.29
C GLU A 81 11.76 -5.82 -25.84
N ARG A 82 11.33 -5.23 -24.71
CA ARG A 82 11.97 -4.03 -24.16
C ARG A 82 13.32 -4.37 -23.56
N SER A 83 14.37 -3.91 -24.24
CA SER A 83 15.76 -3.95 -23.77
C SER A 83 15.90 -3.47 -22.31
N PRO A 84 16.63 -4.18 -21.44
CA PRO A 84 16.71 -3.88 -20.02
C PRO A 84 17.43 -2.56 -19.76
N ARG A 85 16.66 -1.56 -19.33
CA ARG A 85 17.15 -0.27 -18.83
C ARG A 85 18.07 -0.53 -17.63
N LYS A 86 19.36 -0.20 -17.75
CA LYS A 86 20.37 -0.27 -16.66
C LYS A 86 19.90 0.58 -15.47
N THR A 87 19.34 -0.06 -14.44
CA THR A 87 19.05 0.59 -13.16
C THR A 87 20.33 0.80 -12.36
N LYS A 88 20.57 2.04 -11.95
CA LYS A 88 21.69 2.42 -11.07
C LYS A 88 21.62 1.61 -9.76
N LYS A 89 22.78 1.06 -9.37
CA LYS A 89 23.00 0.24 -8.17
C LYS A 89 22.55 1.05 -6.92
N PRO A 90 21.68 0.50 -6.04
CA PRO A 90 21.36 1.17 -4.79
C PRO A 90 22.60 1.17 -3.87
N THR A 91 23.01 2.36 -3.45
CA THR A 91 24.01 2.57 -2.40
C THR A 91 23.53 1.91 -1.10
N ALA A 92 24.35 1.02 -0.56
CA ALA A 92 24.08 0.31 0.68
C ALA A 92 23.87 1.32 1.82
N LYS A 93 22.70 1.29 2.46
CA LYS A 93 22.46 2.02 3.70
C LYS A 93 23.38 1.44 4.78
N ALA A 94 24.16 2.31 5.42
CA ALA A 94 24.97 1.99 6.59
C ALA A 94 24.08 1.37 7.68
N ARG A 95 24.61 0.35 8.37
CA ARG A 95 23.92 -0.27 9.51
C ARG A 95 23.74 0.80 10.62
N PRO A 96 22.59 0.85 11.30
CA PRO A 96 22.41 1.69 12.47
C PRO A 96 23.45 1.33 13.53
N ASN A 97 24.11 2.34 14.10
CA ASN A 97 24.97 2.15 15.25
C ASN A 97 24.08 1.75 16.45
N PRO A 98 24.41 0.72 17.23
CA PRO A 98 23.61 0.34 18.40
C PRO A 98 23.52 1.51 19.38
N ASP A 99 22.30 1.69 19.91
CA ASP A 99 21.95 2.76 20.84
C ASP A 99 22.67 2.54 22.19
N PRO A 100 23.52 3.47 22.66
CA PRO A 100 24.24 3.33 23.92
C PRO A 100 23.33 3.34 25.15
N ALA A 101 22.03 3.64 25.00
CA ALA A 101 21.05 3.65 26.08
C ALA A 101 20.24 2.35 26.22
N ASP A 102 20.55 1.29 25.46
CA ASP A 102 19.83 0.01 25.55
C ASP A 102 20.14 -0.70 26.89
N PRO A 103 19.15 -0.88 27.80
CA PRO A 103 19.36 -1.47 29.12
C PRO A 103 19.52 -3.00 29.10
N ARG A 104 19.58 -3.63 27.91
CA ARG A 104 19.77 -5.07 27.79
C ARG A 104 21.20 -5.46 28.23
N PRO A 105 21.34 -6.49 29.10
CA PRO A 105 22.65 -6.93 29.57
C PRO A 105 23.52 -7.38 28.39
N GLN A 106 24.63 -6.70 28.20
CA GLN A 106 25.65 -7.09 27.22
C GLN A 106 26.36 -8.33 27.79
N PHE A 107 26.14 -9.50 27.19
CA PHE A 107 26.94 -10.67 27.46
C PHE A 107 28.33 -10.45 26.86
N GLU A 108 29.29 -10.08 27.70
CA GLU A 108 30.71 -10.10 27.36
C GLU A 108 31.13 -11.57 27.16
N MET A 109 31.10 -12.00 25.90
CA MET A 109 31.67 -13.27 25.49
C MET A 109 33.19 -13.06 25.46
N SER A 110 33.90 -13.53 26.48
CA SER A 110 35.36 -13.47 26.50
C SER A 110 35.92 -14.39 25.42
N ASP A 111 36.64 -13.81 24.46
CA ASP A 111 37.16 -14.52 23.28
C ASP A 111 38.37 -15.44 23.58
N ASP A 112 38.82 -15.52 24.84
CA ASP A 112 40.08 -16.18 25.25
C ASP A 112 39.93 -17.60 25.81
N ALA A 113 38.75 -18.23 25.72
CA ALA A 113 38.61 -19.62 26.16
C ALA A 113 39.20 -20.60 25.13
N PRO A 114 40.18 -21.45 25.50
CA PRO A 114 40.78 -22.42 24.59
C PRO A 114 39.73 -23.45 24.13
N ARG A 115 39.57 -23.57 22.80
CA ARG A 115 38.64 -24.53 22.18
C ARG A 115 39.15 -25.95 22.39
N GLY A 116 38.41 -26.72 23.18
CA GLY A 116 38.69 -28.13 23.40
C GLY A 116 38.56 -28.97 22.11
N PRO A 117 39.25 -30.13 22.05
CA PRO A 117 39.21 -31.03 20.89
C PRO A 117 37.81 -31.61 20.68
N ASN A 118 37.41 -31.75 19.40
CA ASN A 118 36.16 -32.39 19.00
C ASN A 118 36.23 -33.89 19.32
N LEU A 119 35.36 -34.37 20.22
CA LEU A 119 35.21 -35.79 20.53
C LEU A 119 33.86 -36.30 20.04
N LEU A 120 33.94 -37.17 19.04
CA LEU A 120 32.91 -38.14 18.70
C LEU A 120 33.06 -39.38 19.58
N GLU A 121 31.96 -40.12 19.67
CA GLU A 121 31.73 -41.44 20.31
C GLU A 121 31.36 -41.40 21.79
N GLY A 122 30.05 -41.35 22.02
CA GLY A 122 29.44 -41.57 23.32
C GLY A 122 29.52 -43.05 23.71
N THR A 123 30.19 -43.31 24.83
CA THR A 123 30.09 -44.57 25.58
C THR A 123 28.85 -44.53 26.47
N GLN A 124 28.14 -45.65 26.49
CA GLN A 124 26.77 -45.82 26.98
C GLN A 124 26.69 -46.10 28.50
N ASP A 125 27.57 -45.50 29.30
CA ASP A 125 27.62 -45.78 30.74
C ASP A 125 26.78 -44.76 31.53
N GLU A 126 25.70 -45.25 32.16
CA GLU A 126 24.56 -44.50 32.70
C GLU A 126 24.80 -43.69 33.98
N ASP A 127 26.03 -43.59 34.51
CA ASP A 127 26.26 -42.99 35.84
C ASP A 127 27.55 -42.14 35.95
N ASP A 128 28.07 -41.64 34.83
CA ASP A 128 29.18 -40.70 34.86
C ASP A 128 28.63 -39.27 35.09
N ASP A 129 28.81 -38.74 36.30
CA ASP A 129 28.52 -37.38 36.81
C ASP A 129 29.22 -36.23 36.03
N LYS A 130 29.58 -36.46 34.76
CA LYS A 130 30.18 -35.49 33.86
C LYS A 130 29.07 -34.59 33.30
N PRO A 131 29.20 -33.26 33.42
CA PRO A 131 28.23 -32.33 32.83
C PRO A 131 28.10 -32.63 31.33
N TYR A 132 26.86 -32.81 30.88
CA TYR A 132 26.53 -33.08 29.48
C TYR A 132 27.26 -32.10 28.56
N ALA A 133 28.16 -32.63 27.73
CA ALA A 133 28.83 -31.86 26.70
C ALA A 133 27.79 -31.46 25.65
N VAL A 134 27.36 -30.19 25.68
CA VAL A 134 26.49 -29.64 24.64
C VAL A 134 27.27 -29.75 23.33
N PRO A 135 26.80 -30.51 22.32
CA PRO A 135 27.50 -30.63 21.06
C PRO A 135 27.73 -29.22 20.52
N GLY A 136 29.01 -28.85 20.39
CA GLY A 136 29.42 -27.50 20.01
C GLY A 136 28.60 -27.07 18.81
N ASP A 137 28.10 -25.83 18.84
CA ASP A 137 26.90 -25.30 18.16
C ASP A 137 26.85 -25.49 16.63
N GLY A 138 27.85 -26.14 16.05
CA GLY A 138 27.81 -26.67 14.72
C GLY A 138 27.48 -25.57 13.75
N THR A 139 28.11 -24.41 13.90
CA THR A 139 27.84 -23.25 13.05
C THR A 139 28.97 -23.01 12.06
N LYS A 140 28.61 -22.65 10.84
CA LYS A 140 29.52 -22.14 9.81
C LYS A 140 29.24 -20.66 9.57
N ALA A 141 30.26 -19.90 9.19
CA ALA A 141 30.10 -18.49 8.86
C ALA A 141 29.63 -18.31 7.41
N CYS A 142 28.69 -17.40 7.18
CA CYS A 142 28.24 -17.08 5.83
C CYS A 142 29.32 -16.33 5.02
N PRO A 143 29.65 -16.73 3.78
CA PRO A 143 30.74 -16.12 3.02
C PRO A 143 30.46 -14.66 2.57
N GLU A 144 29.22 -14.19 2.64
CA GLU A 144 28.85 -12.84 2.22
C GLU A 144 28.59 -11.87 3.38
N CYS A 145 27.93 -12.32 4.45
CA CYS A 145 27.58 -11.45 5.59
C CYS A 145 28.27 -11.84 6.89
N ASN A 146 29.06 -12.92 6.90
CA ASN A 146 29.78 -13.48 8.05
C ASN A 146 28.91 -13.87 9.26
N CYS A 147 27.58 -13.91 9.12
CA CYS A 147 26.69 -14.39 10.18
C CYS A 147 26.89 -15.90 10.39
N ARG A 148 26.90 -16.32 11.66
CA ARG A 148 26.91 -17.73 12.04
C ARG A 148 25.56 -18.34 11.69
N VAL A 149 25.60 -19.44 10.95
CA VAL A 149 24.42 -20.25 10.60
C VAL A 149 24.71 -21.71 10.93
N PRO A 150 23.69 -22.55 11.15
CA PRO A 150 23.88 -23.99 11.33
C PRO A 150 24.67 -24.64 10.18
N LEU A 151 25.49 -25.65 10.48
CA LEU A 151 26.35 -26.38 9.53
C LEU A 151 25.52 -27.06 8.43
N ASP A 152 24.32 -27.51 8.78
CA ASP A 152 23.33 -28.14 7.90
C ASP A 152 22.49 -27.13 7.08
N ALA A 153 22.54 -25.84 7.42
CA ALA A 153 21.80 -24.82 6.68
C ALA A 153 22.26 -24.79 5.21
N THR A 154 21.31 -24.88 4.28
CA THR A 154 21.56 -24.77 2.83
C THR A 154 21.59 -23.33 2.34
N MET A 155 20.92 -22.41 3.05
CA MET A 155 20.93 -20.98 2.76
C MET A 155 21.18 -20.12 4.00
N CYS A 156 21.76 -18.93 3.82
CA CYS A 156 21.90 -17.95 4.89
C CYS A 156 20.58 -17.21 5.14
N VAL A 157 20.06 -17.26 6.37
CA VAL A 157 18.82 -16.57 6.78
C VAL A 157 18.93 -15.04 6.66
N HIS A 158 20.13 -14.48 6.86
CA HIS A 158 20.35 -13.03 6.82
C HIS A 158 20.47 -12.45 5.42
N CYS A 159 21.32 -13.03 4.56
CA CYS A 159 21.61 -12.48 3.23
C CYS A 159 20.94 -13.25 2.08
N GLY A 160 20.36 -14.41 2.35
CA GLY A 160 19.70 -15.27 1.37
C GLY A 160 20.65 -15.97 0.39
N VAL A 161 21.96 -15.98 0.63
CA VAL A 161 22.92 -16.72 -0.21
C VAL A 161 22.76 -18.21 0.03
N ASP A 162 22.65 -18.98 -1.05
CA ASP A 162 22.73 -20.43 -1.02
C ASP A 162 24.21 -20.87 -0.97
N PHE A 163 24.55 -21.73 0.00
CA PHE A 163 25.94 -22.14 0.24
C PHE A 163 26.50 -23.06 -0.84
N GLN A 164 25.64 -23.79 -1.56
CA GLN A 164 26.08 -24.68 -2.64
C GLN A 164 26.37 -23.89 -3.91
N SER A 165 25.42 -23.05 -4.35
CA SER A 165 25.56 -22.30 -5.60
C SER A 165 26.37 -21.01 -5.45
N ARG A 166 26.63 -20.55 -4.22
CA ARG A 166 27.22 -19.22 -3.88
C ARG A 166 26.52 -18.04 -4.56
N ARG A 167 25.26 -18.24 -5.00
CA ARG A 167 24.46 -17.21 -5.65
C ARG A 167 23.25 -16.92 -4.78
N LYS A 168 22.86 -15.64 -4.70
CA LYS A 168 21.54 -15.29 -4.15
C LYS A 168 20.51 -15.74 -5.18
N PRO A 169 19.65 -16.74 -4.88
CA PRO A 169 18.57 -17.09 -5.79
C PRO A 169 17.78 -15.81 -6.03
N LYS A 170 17.58 -15.45 -7.31
CA LYS A 170 16.69 -14.35 -7.65
C LYS A 170 15.33 -14.77 -7.10
N LYS A 171 14.84 -14.07 -6.07
CA LYS A 171 13.51 -14.28 -5.52
C LYS A 171 12.51 -14.07 -6.65
N ALA A 172 12.06 -15.15 -7.27
CA ALA A 172 11.01 -15.13 -8.24
C ALA A 172 9.71 -15.05 -7.44
N PHE A 173 9.10 -13.87 -7.43
CA PHE A 173 7.80 -13.71 -6.80
C PHE A 173 6.74 -14.31 -7.71
N GLN A 174 5.79 -15.05 -7.15
CA GLN A 174 4.62 -15.49 -7.89
C GLN A 174 3.85 -14.25 -8.37
N PRO A 175 3.59 -14.11 -9.68
CA PRO A 175 2.81 -13.00 -10.18
C PRO A 175 1.38 -13.11 -9.65
N ILE A 176 0.87 -12.03 -9.09
CA ILE A 176 -0.51 -11.93 -8.59
C ILE A 176 -1.23 -10.96 -9.52
N ASP A 177 -2.35 -11.34 -10.10
CA ASP A 177 -3.25 -10.45 -10.83
C ASP A 177 -4.67 -10.80 -10.40
N GLN A 178 -5.09 -10.26 -9.26
CA GLN A 178 -6.41 -10.48 -8.71
C GLN A 178 -7.23 -9.20 -8.71
N ALA A 179 -8.52 -9.39 -8.96
CA ALA A 179 -9.50 -8.33 -9.08
C ALA A 179 -10.70 -8.68 -8.20
N TRP A 180 -11.09 -7.77 -7.31
CA TRP A 180 -12.27 -7.94 -6.48
C TRP A 180 -13.35 -6.95 -6.90
N GLU A 181 -14.56 -7.48 -7.02
CA GLU A 181 -15.77 -6.72 -7.21
C GLU A 181 -16.67 -6.95 -5.99
N PRO A 182 -17.35 -5.90 -5.49
CA PRO A 182 -18.22 -6.02 -4.35
C PRO A 182 -19.46 -6.84 -4.73
N ARG A 183 -19.62 -7.99 -4.04
CA ARG A 183 -20.77 -8.90 -3.91
C ARG A 183 -21.44 -9.47 -5.17
N MET A 184 -21.55 -8.70 -6.25
CA MET A 184 -22.24 -9.09 -7.49
C MET A 184 -21.36 -8.79 -8.70
N SER A 185 -21.18 -9.80 -9.55
CA SER A 185 -20.53 -9.64 -10.84
C SER A 185 -21.27 -8.62 -11.71
N LEU A 186 -20.55 -7.98 -12.64
CA LEU A 186 -21.13 -7.11 -13.66
C LEU A 186 -22.31 -7.77 -14.39
N GLN A 187 -22.21 -9.06 -14.72
CA GLN A 187 -23.26 -9.78 -15.43
C GLN A 187 -24.53 -9.91 -14.59
N THR A 188 -24.40 -10.21 -13.31
CA THR A 188 -25.54 -10.29 -12.39
C THR A 188 -26.26 -8.94 -12.29
N ARG A 189 -25.50 -7.85 -12.17
CA ARG A 189 -26.07 -6.48 -12.12
C ARG A 189 -26.81 -6.11 -13.40
N LEU A 190 -26.26 -6.47 -14.56
CA LEU A 190 -26.92 -6.25 -15.85
C LEU A 190 -28.20 -7.07 -16.00
N LYS A 191 -28.23 -8.32 -15.51
CA LYS A 191 -29.45 -9.14 -15.48
C LYS A 191 -30.54 -8.53 -14.59
N ILE A 192 -30.16 -8.05 -13.40
CA ILE A 192 -31.09 -7.36 -12.49
C ILE A 192 -31.62 -6.08 -13.15
N LEU A 193 -30.74 -5.28 -13.75
CA LEU A 193 -31.14 -4.07 -14.46
C LEU A 193 -32.11 -4.38 -15.61
N ALA A 194 -31.81 -5.39 -16.44
CA ALA A 194 -32.68 -5.81 -17.53
C ALA A 194 -34.06 -6.25 -17.02
N GLY A 195 -34.11 -7.03 -15.93
CA GLY A 195 -35.36 -7.41 -15.28
C GLY A 195 -36.16 -6.21 -14.78
N LEU A 196 -35.48 -5.24 -14.14
CA LEU A 196 -36.12 -3.98 -13.70
C LEU A 196 -36.63 -3.14 -14.89
N GLN A 197 -35.92 -3.12 -16.03
CA GLN A 197 -36.41 -2.40 -17.22
C GLN A 197 -37.70 -3.02 -17.76
N VAL A 198 -37.83 -4.35 -17.74
CA VAL A 198 -39.09 -5.01 -18.14
C VAL A 198 -40.24 -4.59 -17.22
N VAL A 199 -39.99 -4.55 -15.90
CA VAL A 199 -41.00 -4.10 -14.92
C VAL A 199 -41.38 -2.64 -15.14
N ASN A 200 -40.40 -1.74 -15.31
CA ASN A 200 -40.68 -0.32 -15.57
C ASN A 200 -41.45 -0.13 -16.88
N LEU A 201 -41.16 -0.92 -17.91
CA LEU A 201 -41.86 -0.86 -19.20
C LEU A 201 -43.31 -1.31 -19.07
N LEU A 202 -43.59 -2.37 -18.31
CA LEU A 202 -44.95 -2.79 -17.99
C LEU A 202 -45.71 -1.71 -17.20
N LEU A 203 -45.06 -1.08 -16.22
CA LEU A 203 -45.65 0.02 -15.46
C LEU A 203 -45.94 1.25 -16.33
N MET A 204 -45.03 1.56 -17.26
CA MET A 204 -45.20 2.64 -18.24
C MET A 204 -46.39 2.39 -19.17
N LEU A 205 -46.61 1.15 -19.61
CA LEU A 205 -47.79 0.77 -20.41
C LEU A 205 -49.09 0.99 -19.62
N LEU A 206 -49.12 0.64 -18.32
CA LEU A 206 -50.26 0.90 -17.45
C LEU A 206 -50.57 2.40 -17.30
N ILE A 207 -49.54 3.23 -17.08
CA ILE A 207 -49.69 4.69 -16.98
C ILE A 207 -50.12 5.30 -18.32
N SER A 208 -49.61 4.77 -19.43
CA SER A 208 -49.96 5.25 -20.78
C SER A 208 -51.44 5.00 -21.09
N ASN A 209 -51.99 3.86 -20.64
CA ASN A 209 -53.42 3.57 -20.74
C ASN A 209 -54.29 4.53 -19.92
N ALA A 210 -53.73 5.21 -18.91
CA ALA A 210 -54.40 6.26 -18.16
C ALA A 210 -54.31 7.66 -18.83
N GLY A 211 -53.79 7.74 -20.07
CA GLY A 211 -53.83 8.95 -20.90
C GLY A 211 -52.57 9.84 -20.83
N SER A 212 -51.49 9.42 -20.16
CA SER A 212 -50.26 10.21 -20.05
C SER A 212 -49.02 9.47 -20.58
N PHE A 213 -48.93 9.36 -21.91
CA PHE A 213 -47.78 8.74 -22.57
C PHE A 213 -46.46 9.47 -22.28
N ALA A 214 -46.46 10.80 -22.38
CA ALA A 214 -45.26 11.62 -22.14
C ALA A 214 -44.73 11.46 -20.70
N GLY A 215 -45.62 11.44 -19.71
CA GLY A 215 -45.26 11.19 -18.32
C GLY A 215 -44.68 9.78 -18.11
N GLY A 216 -45.23 8.78 -18.79
CA GLY A 216 -44.72 7.42 -18.79
C GLY A 216 -43.29 7.32 -19.35
N VAL A 217 -43.01 7.96 -20.49
CA VAL A 217 -41.66 7.98 -21.10
C VAL A 217 -40.65 8.69 -20.20
N LEU A 218 -40.99 9.85 -19.65
CA LEU A 218 -40.10 10.60 -18.76
C LEU A 218 -39.78 9.81 -17.48
N SER A 219 -40.81 9.18 -16.89
CA SER A 219 -40.64 8.30 -15.73
C SER A 219 -39.73 7.11 -16.04
N LEU A 220 -39.90 6.47 -17.19
CA LEU A 220 -39.06 5.35 -17.63
C LEU A 220 -37.59 5.74 -17.78
N LEU A 221 -37.31 6.90 -18.42
CA LEU A 221 -35.94 7.40 -18.58
C LEU A 221 -35.30 7.74 -17.22
N PHE A 222 -36.05 8.40 -16.34
CA PHE A 222 -35.57 8.76 -15.02
C PHE A 222 -35.29 7.52 -14.16
N GLN A 223 -36.23 6.57 -14.10
CA GLN A 223 -36.05 5.31 -13.37
C GLN A 223 -34.91 4.48 -13.96
N GLY A 224 -34.79 4.40 -15.28
CA GLY A 224 -33.70 3.71 -15.95
C GLY A 224 -32.34 4.32 -15.61
N GLY A 225 -32.23 5.65 -15.64
CA GLY A 225 -31.02 6.38 -15.24
C GLY A 225 -30.66 6.15 -13.77
N LEU A 226 -31.64 6.25 -12.86
CA LEU A 226 -31.42 6.03 -11.43
C LEU A 226 -31.04 4.58 -11.12
N GLN A 227 -31.72 3.59 -11.71
CA GLN A 227 -31.39 2.17 -11.54
C GLN A 227 -30.01 1.85 -12.11
N ALA A 228 -29.66 2.40 -13.28
CA ALA A 228 -28.33 2.25 -13.86
C ALA A 228 -27.27 2.86 -12.94
N PHE A 229 -27.54 4.03 -12.34
CA PHE A 229 -26.65 4.66 -11.38
C PHE A 229 -26.49 3.82 -10.10
N LEU A 230 -27.58 3.35 -9.49
CA LEU A 230 -27.55 2.58 -8.23
C LEU A 230 -26.88 1.21 -8.39
N LEU A 231 -27.21 0.47 -9.46
CA LEU A 231 -26.65 -0.87 -9.71
C LEU A 231 -25.27 -0.81 -10.38
N GLY A 232 -25.05 0.19 -11.22
CA GLY A 232 -23.86 0.34 -12.04
C GLY A 232 -22.75 1.14 -11.38
N SER A 233 -23.01 1.79 -10.24
CA SER A 233 -21.96 2.49 -9.48
C SER A 233 -21.31 1.55 -8.47
N TYR A 234 -20.04 1.23 -8.70
CA TYR A 234 -19.28 0.38 -7.78
C TYR A 234 -17.78 0.56 -7.96
N GLU A 235 -17.05 0.21 -6.91
CA GLU A 235 -15.60 0.21 -6.86
C GLU A 235 -15.05 -1.18 -7.22
N LYS A 236 -13.95 -1.23 -7.96
CA LYS A 236 -13.21 -2.44 -8.28
C LYS A 236 -11.77 -2.27 -7.80
N LEU A 237 -11.30 -3.21 -7.00
CA LEU A 237 -9.91 -3.24 -6.54
C LEU A 237 -9.11 -4.19 -7.43
N LEU A 238 -7.98 -3.70 -7.95
CA LEU A 238 -7.03 -4.45 -8.75
C LEU A 238 -5.69 -4.49 -8.02
N VAL A 239 -5.25 -5.68 -7.63
CA VAL A 239 -3.93 -5.91 -7.04
C VAL A 239 -3.09 -6.68 -8.03
N LYS A 240 -2.03 -6.03 -8.50
CA LYS A 240 -1.06 -6.65 -9.41
C LYS A 240 0.31 -6.70 -8.75
N ARG A 241 0.94 -7.88 -8.74
CA ARG A 241 2.35 -8.07 -8.38
C ARG A 241 3.07 -8.70 -9.56
N THR A 242 4.12 -8.03 -10.02
CA THR A 242 4.97 -8.55 -11.10
C THR A 242 5.97 -9.59 -10.57
N ALA A 243 6.54 -10.42 -11.45
CA ALA A 243 7.62 -11.36 -11.11
C ALA A 243 8.87 -10.68 -10.49
N LYS A 244 9.02 -9.37 -10.72
CA LYS A 244 10.08 -8.53 -10.11
C LYS A 244 9.77 -8.10 -8.67
N GLY A 245 8.61 -8.47 -8.14
CA GLY A 245 8.14 -8.08 -6.82
C GLY A 245 7.55 -6.67 -6.75
N GLN A 246 7.38 -5.97 -7.88
CA GLN A 246 6.69 -4.67 -7.88
C GLN A 246 5.19 -4.89 -7.75
N ALA A 247 4.60 -4.37 -6.68
CA ALA A 247 3.16 -4.38 -6.44
C ALA A 247 2.53 -3.03 -6.80
N THR A 248 1.39 -3.07 -7.47
CA THR A 248 0.55 -1.92 -7.80
C THR A 248 -0.87 -2.20 -7.32
N LEU A 249 -1.39 -1.29 -6.49
CA LEU A 249 -2.75 -1.29 -6.03
C LEU A 249 -3.52 -0.21 -6.79
N THR A 250 -4.56 -0.62 -7.50
CA THR A 250 -5.33 0.28 -8.36
C THR A 250 -6.80 0.16 -8.02
N VAL A 251 -7.42 1.29 -7.75
CA VAL A 251 -8.85 1.41 -7.49
C VAL A 251 -9.51 1.94 -8.74
N GLN A 252 -10.52 1.25 -9.25
CA GLN A 252 -11.27 1.67 -10.41
C GLN A 252 -12.74 1.83 -10.05
N TRP A 253 -13.25 3.05 -10.19
CA TRP A 253 -14.67 3.31 -10.04
C TRP A 253 -15.40 3.05 -11.35
N ARG A 254 -16.62 2.52 -11.26
CA ARG A 254 -17.60 2.55 -12.33
C ARG A 254 -18.73 3.44 -11.86
N ILE A 255 -19.22 4.31 -12.74
CA ILE A 255 -20.40 5.14 -12.52
C ILE A 255 -21.38 4.76 -13.60
N ALA A 256 -22.56 4.26 -13.22
CA ALA A 256 -23.54 3.73 -14.17
C ALA A 256 -22.94 2.75 -15.19
N PHE A 257 -22.14 1.78 -14.71
CA PHE A 257 -21.41 0.76 -15.50
C PHE A 257 -20.24 1.30 -16.35
N VAL A 258 -20.12 2.61 -16.54
CA VAL A 258 -19.04 3.24 -17.29
C VAL A 258 -17.77 3.26 -16.42
N PRO A 259 -16.65 2.65 -16.86
CA PRO A 259 -15.41 2.68 -16.11
C PRO A 259 -14.82 4.09 -16.10
N VAL A 260 -14.60 4.62 -14.89
CA VAL A 260 -13.82 5.83 -14.64
C VAL A 260 -12.33 5.48 -14.71
N ALA A 261 -11.50 6.48 -15.01
CA ALA A 261 -10.05 6.32 -15.03
C ALA A 261 -9.54 5.71 -13.71
N PRO A 262 -8.73 4.64 -13.76
CA PRO A 262 -8.23 3.98 -12.56
C PRO A 262 -7.29 4.89 -11.77
N ILE A 263 -7.48 4.94 -10.46
CA ILE A 263 -6.66 5.70 -9.52
C ILE A 263 -5.63 4.75 -8.91
N LYS A 264 -4.34 5.09 -9.04
CA LYS A 264 -3.26 4.34 -8.38
C LYS A 264 -3.17 4.78 -6.92
N VAL A 265 -3.22 3.82 -6.01
CA VAL A 265 -3.10 4.07 -4.58
C VAL A 265 -1.63 4.01 -4.18
N ASP A 266 -1.16 5.04 -3.47
CA ASP A 266 0.21 5.15 -3.00
C ASP A 266 0.39 4.40 -1.67
N TRP A 267 0.28 3.08 -1.73
CA TRP A 267 0.35 2.20 -0.56
C TRP A 267 1.69 2.23 0.18
N LYS A 268 2.75 2.80 -0.42
CA LYS A 268 4.09 2.86 0.16
C LYS A 268 4.21 3.81 1.35
N LYS A 269 3.27 4.74 1.50
CA LYS A 269 3.18 5.65 2.66
C LYS A 269 2.59 4.97 3.88
N SER A 270 1.87 3.88 3.67
CA SER A 270 1.19 3.12 4.70
C SER A 270 2.10 1.99 5.19
N HIS A 271 1.89 1.57 6.43
CA HIS A 271 2.69 0.52 7.08
C HIS A 271 1.91 -0.76 7.34
N ALA A 272 0.60 -0.64 7.52
CA ALA A 272 -0.28 -1.76 7.76
C ALA A 272 -1.53 -1.70 6.87
N ILE A 273 -2.20 -2.83 6.76
CA ILE A 273 -3.50 -2.99 6.14
C ILE A 273 -4.40 -3.80 7.07
N GLY A 274 -5.66 -3.38 7.18
CA GLY A 274 -6.62 -4.07 8.02
C GLY A 274 -8.08 -3.84 7.58
N PRO A 275 -8.98 -4.78 7.87
CA PRO A 275 -10.41 -4.57 7.72
C PRO A 275 -10.95 -3.82 8.94
N ILE A 276 -11.84 -2.85 8.72
CA ILE A 276 -12.60 -2.15 9.77
C ILE A 276 -14.08 -2.41 9.53
N ALA A 277 -14.76 -2.96 10.54
CA ALA A 277 -16.21 -3.07 10.53
C ALA A 277 -16.83 -1.69 10.82
N THR A 278 -17.62 -1.19 9.87
CA THR A 278 -18.40 0.04 10.01
C THR A 278 -19.87 -0.30 10.14
N TYR A 279 -20.46 0.08 11.27
CA TYR A 279 -21.86 -0.19 11.62
C TYR A 279 -22.76 1.03 11.51
N THR A 280 -22.20 2.20 11.24
CA THR A 280 -22.94 3.46 11.23
C THR A 280 -23.46 3.76 9.82
N PRO A 281 -24.74 3.50 9.52
CA PRO A 281 -25.39 4.10 8.37
C PRO A 281 -25.24 5.62 8.46
N GLY A 282 -24.93 6.26 7.34
CA GLY A 282 -24.92 7.70 7.28
C GLY A 282 -26.32 8.29 7.44
N LEU A 283 -26.33 9.60 7.71
CA LEU A 283 -27.57 10.37 7.82
C LEU A 283 -28.40 10.27 6.53
N VAL A 284 -27.76 10.22 5.36
CA VAL A 284 -28.42 10.08 4.05
C VAL A 284 -29.15 8.74 3.92
N GLU A 285 -28.56 7.64 4.37
CA GLU A 285 -29.23 6.33 4.36
C GLU A 285 -30.47 6.32 5.26
N TRP A 286 -30.40 6.94 6.44
CA TRP A 286 -31.57 7.08 7.33
C TRP A 286 -32.68 7.94 6.70
N PHE A 287 -32.33 9.09 6.12
CA PHE A 287 -33.31 9.93 5.43
C PHE A 287 -33.97 9.19 4.26
N THR A 288 -33.18 8.43 3.48
CA THR A 288 -33.69 7.62 2.36
C THR A 288 -34.63 6.53 2.86
N PHE A 289 -34.28 5.86 3.97
CA PHE A 289 -35.14 4.84 4.58
C PHE A 289 -36.48 5.41 5.04
N ILE A 290 -36.48 6.52 5.79
CA ILE A 290 -37.71 7.17 6.28
C ILE A 290 -38.58 7.63 5.10
N TYR A 291 -37.96 8.23 4.09
CA TYR A 291 -38.64 8.65 2.87
C TYR A 291 -39.30 7.47 2.14
N LEU A 292 -38.57 6.37 1.95
CA LEU A 292 -39.12 5.17 1.31
C LEU A 292 -40.26 4.57 2.13
N LEU A 293 -40.14 4.52 3.46
CA LEU A 293 -41.18 3.99 4.35
C LEU A 293 -42.47 4.81 4.28
N PHE A 294 -42.36 6.14 4.17
CA PHE A 294 -43.50 7.04 4.01
C PHE A 294 -44.21 6.85 2.66
N LEU A 295 -43.48 6.64 1.57
CA LEU A 295 -44.06 6.38 0.26
C LEU A 295 -44.70 4.98 0.20
N PHE A 296 -43.97 3.95 0.63
CA PHE A 296 -44.39 2.56 0.62
C PHE A 296 -43.64 1.75 1.69
N VAL A 297 -44.37 1.05 2.56
CA VAL A 297 -43.78 0.26 3.66
C VAL A 297 -42.79 -0.80 3.14
N LEU A 298 -43.13 -1.50 2.06
CA LEU A 298 -42.32 -2.62 1.56
C LEU A 298 -40.93 -2.17 1.03
N PRO A 299 -40.79 -1.16 0.16
CA PRO A 299 -39.49 -0.58 -0.22
C PRO A 299 -38.65 -0.10 0.96
N GLY A 300 -39.27 0.53 1.96
CA GLY A 300 -38.57 0.96 3.18
C GLY A 300 -37.95 -0.24 3.91
N VAL A 301 -38.74 -1.29 4.17
CA VAL A 301 -38.27 -2.51 4.83
C VAL A 301 -37.15 -3.20 4.04
N LEU A 302 -37.29 -3.32 2.72
CA LEU A 302 -36.25 -3.88 1.87
C LEU A 302 -34.96 -3.04 1.94
N PHE A 303 -35.07 -1.71 1.85
CA PHE A 303 -33.92 -0.82 1.95
C PHE A 303 -33.19 -0.99 3.30
N TYR A 304 -33.94 -1.12 4.40
CA TYR A 304 -33.35 -1.38 5.71
C TYR A 304 -32.51 -2.67 5.71
N PHE A 305 -33.07 -3.79 5.26
CA PHE A 305 -32.36 -5.08 5.27
C PHE A 305 -31.19 -5.15 4.29
N TYR A 306 -31.27 -4.46 3.16
CA TYR A 306 -30.23 -4.53 2.12
C TYR A 306 -29.17 -3.44 2.22
N VAL A 307 -29.47 -2.28 2.81
CA VAL A 307 -28.57 -1.12 2.83
C VAL A 307 -28.13 -0.74 4.23
N ILE A 308 -29.03 -0.71 5.21
CA ILE A 308 -28.72 -0.25 6.58
C ILE A 308 -28.23 -1.40 7.48
N HIS A 309 -28.93 -2.52 7.46
CA HIS A 309 -28.66 -3.69 8.31
C HIS A 309 -27.34 -4.42 8.03
N PRO A 310 -26.85 -4.59 6.78
CA PRO A 310 -25.66 -5.39 6.56
C PRO A 310 -24.42 -4.67 7.06
N VAL A 311 -23.60 -5.40 7.83
CA VAL A 311 -22.29 -4.94 8.27
C VAL A 311 -21.42 -4.64 7.05
N ARG A 312 -20.82 -3.45 7.03
CA ARG A 312 -19.92 -3.01 5.96
C ARG A 312 -18.49 -3.09 6.47
N PHE A 313 -17.65 -3.85 5.79
CA PHE A 313 -16.22 -3.91 6.02
C PHE A 313 -15.50 -2.97 5.07
N GLN A 314 -14.72 -2.06 5.63
CA GLN A 314 -13.85 -1.16 4.88
C GLN A 314 -12.42 -1.65 5.03
N ILE A 315 -11.74 -1.82 3.91
CA ILE A 315 -10.33 -2.16 3.91
C ILE A 315 -9.57 -0.86 3.88
N VAL A 316 -8.80 -0.63 4.93
CA VAL A 316 -8.05 0.61 5.13
C VAL A 316 -6.56 0.33 5.11
N LEU A 317 -5.84 1.30 4.58
CA LEU A 317 -4.41 1.43 4.78
C LEU A 317 -4.17 2.24 6.05
N CYS A 318 -3.30 1.74 6.91
CA CYS A 318 -2.97 2.37 8.19
C CYS A 318 -1.52 2.86 8.22
N ASP A 319 -1.30 3.94 8.95
CA ASP A 319 0.03 4.43 9.28
C ASP A 319 0.72 3.59 10.37
N ASN A 320 1.89 4.01 10.86
CA ASN A 320 2.60 3.32 11.94
C ASN A 320 1.81 3.29 13.26
N TYR A 321 0.98 4.31 13.50
CA TYR A 321 0.22 4.51 14.72
C TYR A 321 -1.14 3.80 14.70
N GLY A 322 -1.51 3.20 13.56
CA GLY A 322 -2.81 2.56 13.37
C GLY A 322 -3.92 3.53 12.98
N SER A 323 -3.60 4.79 12.67
CA SER A 323 -4.55 5.74 12.11
C SER A 323 -4.95 5.33 10.69
N THR A 324 -6.22 5.49 10.37
CA THR A 324 -6.76 5.21 9.03
C THR A 324 -6.37 6.31 8.06
N ASP A 325 -5.48 6.01 7.13
CA ASP A 325 -4.99 6.96 6.12
C ASP A 325 -5.93 7.00 4.90
N GLN A 326 -6.22 5.82 4.34
CA GLN A 326 -7.01 5.71 3.11
C GLN A 326 -7.86 4.43 3.06
N VAL A 327 -9.15 4.58 2.73
CA VAL A 327 -10.03 3.44 2.39
C VAL A 327 -9.75 3.03 0.94
N ILE A 328 -9.41 1.75 0.73
CA ILE A 328 -9.07 1.22 -0.60
C ILE A 328 -10.14 0.32 -1.21
N PHE A 329 -11.01 -0.25 -0.38
CA PHE A 329 -12.06 -1.15 -0.85
C PHE A 329 -13.17 -1.27 0.19
N ARG A 330 -14.39 -1.51 -0.25
CA ARG A 330 -15.56 -1.73 0.61
C ARG A 330 -16.24 -3.05 0.23
N THR A 331 -16.55 -3.87 1.22
CA THR A 331 -17.30 -5.12 1.04
C THR A 331 -18.30 -5.33 2.18
N THR A 332 -19.26 -6.22 1.99
CA THR A 332 -20.20 -6.66 3.04
C THR A 332 -19.85 -8.03 3.61
N SER A 333 -18.84 -8.72 3.05
CA SER A 333 -18.42 -10.04 3.52
C SER A 333 -17.09 -9.92 4.28
N GLN A 334 -17.07 -10.44 5.52
CA GLN A 334 -15.86 -10.48 6.34
C GLN A 334 -14.78 -11.37 5.68
N GLU A 335 -15.18 -12.55 5.19
CA GLU A 335 -14.27 -13.48 4.50
C GLU A 335 -13.60 -12.82 3.29
N GLN A 336 -14.36 -12.05 2.51
CA GLN A 336 -13.81 -11.31 1.37
C GLN A 336 -12.87 -10.19 1.84
N ALA A 337 -13.17 -9.53 2.95
CA ALA A 337 -12.31 -8.49 3.50
C ALA A 337 -10.96 -9.07 3.96
N ASP A 338 -10.98 -10.19 4.67
CA ASP A 338 -9.80 -10.91 5.15
C ASP A 338 -8.97 -11.46 3.99
N GLU A 339 -9.62 -12.03 2.97
CA GLU A 339 -8.97 -12.49 1.74
C GLU A 339 -8.24 -11.32 1.04
N VAL A 340 -8.92 -10.20 0.81
CA VAL A 340 -8.32 -9.03 0.16
C VAL A 340 -7.15 -8.48 0.98
N CYS A 341 -7.28 -8.42 2.31
CA CYS A 341 -6.21 -7.95 3.17
C CYS A 341 -5.00 -8.89 3.15
N SER A 342 -5.21 -10.20 3.21
CA SER A 342 -4.15 -11.20 3.17
C SER A 342 -3.38 -11.21 1.84
N VAL A 343 -4.10 -11.15 0.71
CA VAL A 343 -3.49 -11.09 -0.62
C VAL A 343 -2.77 -9.77 -0.82
N THR A 344 -3.38 -8.65 -0.40
CA THR A 344 -2.75 -7.34 -0.52
C THR A 344 -1.51 -7.22 0.36
N SER A 345 -1.55 -7.72 1.60
CA SER A 345 -0.39 -7.81 2.49
C SER A 345 0.71 -8.66 1.86
N THR A 346 0.37 -9.83 1.33
CA THR A 346 1.34 -10.72 0.65
C THR A 346 1.96 -10.06 -0.59
N ALA A 347 1.16 -9.31 -1.35
CA ALA A 347 1.61 -8.63 -2.56
C ALA A 347 2.52 -7.44 -2.27
N THR A 348 2.16 -6.60 -1.30
CA THR A 348 2.80 -5.32 -0.99
C THR A 348 3.90 -5.43 0.09
N GLY A 349 3.81 -6.41 0.97
CA GLY A 349 4.64 -6.53 2.18
C GLY A 349 4.15 -5.70 3.37
N LEU A 350 2.95 -5.11 3.29
CA LEU A 350 2.32 -4.39 4.41
C LEU A 350 2.01 -5.35 5.56
N GLN A 351 2.11 -4.88 6.81
CA GLN A 351 1.74 -5.68 7.97
C GLN A 351 0.22 -5.88 7.99
N TYR A 352 -0.25 -7.13 8.00
CA TYR A 352 -1.65 -7.42 8.24
C TYR A 352 -1.98 -7.17 9.72
N ARG A 353 -2.90 -6.25 9.98
CA ARG A 353 -3.44 -5.99 11.32
C ARG A 353 -4.94 -6.30 11.29
N PRO A 354 -5.39 -7.43 11.87
CA PRO A 354 -6.81 -7.61 12.12
C PRO A 354 -7.23 -6.54 13.14
N VAL A 355 -8.13 -5.65 12.74
CA VAL A 355 -8.72 -4.68 13.68
C VAL A 355 -9.78 -5.44 14.46
N MET A 356 -9.61 -5.51 15.79
CA MET A 356 -10.57 -6.16 16.69
C MET A 356 -11.84 -5.33 16.86
#